data_AF-A0A2Z3V8A0-F1
#
_entry.id   AF-A0A2Z3V8A0-F1
#
_cell.length_a   1.000
_cell.length_b   1.000
_cell.length_c   1.000
_cell.angle_alpha   90.00
_cell.angle_beta   90.00
_cell.angle_gamma   90.00
#
_symmetry.space_group_name_H-M   'P 1'
#
loop_
_entity.id
_entity.type
_entity.pdbx_description
1 polymer ?
#
loop_
_entity_poly.entity_id
_entity_poly.type
_entity_poly.pdbx_seq_one_letter_code
_entity_poly.pdbx_strand_id
1 'polypeptide(L)'
;MAIVDRFVLDVPESWADLDLSGSVLAETRAAALALTESPREKATINDMFRQAREVSRAARRHGALFAAGTATIFEDGLFLAYAMVFAVTAPPGRELTLPVLAAQLSPGGTGGSKAGADRTVSAVTLPNIGQVARITGTEEAQIAADITVRMLTMHTVVPIPGSTGDYLIVTCASPNLPLAADVYELFDAISGTFRFLPAEQPAGA
;
A
#
# COMPACT_ATOMS: atom_id res chain seq x y z
N MET A 1 -7.06 -16.49 -25.18
CA MET A 1 -7.19 -15.77 -23.89
C MET A 1 -5.97 -16.14 -23.08
N ALA A 2 -5.11 -15.16 -22.75
CA ALA A 2 -3.87 -15.46 -22.02
C ALA A 2 -4.23 -15.79 -20.57
N ILE A 3 -3.77 -16.94 -20.08
CA ILE A 3 -3.77 -17.24 -18.64
C ILE A 3 -2.68 -16.35 -18.05
N VAL A 4 -3.01 -15.59 -17.01
CA VAL A 4 -2.04 -14.77 -16.28
C VAL A 4 -1.88 -15.37 -14.89
N ASP A 5 -0.65 -15.68 -14.52
CA ASP A 5 -0.30 -16.27 -13.22
C ASP A 5 0.62 -15.38 -12.38
N ARG A 6 1.17 -14.33 -13.00
CA ARG A 6 2.15 -13.41 -12.43
C ARG A 6 1.82 -11.97 -12.77
N PHE A 7 2.22 -11.06 -11.88
CA PHE A 7 2.20 -9.63 -12.10
C PHE A 7 3.56 -9.02 -11.80
N VAL A 8 3.79 -7.82 -12.31
CA VAL A 8 4.91 -6.96 -11.92
C VAL A 8 4.35 -5.62 -11.47
N LEU A 9 4.90 -5.11 -10.38
CA LEU A 9 4.73 -3.74 -9.90
C LEU A 9 6.14 -3.19 -9.68
N ASP A 10 6.52 -2.16 -10.43
CA ASP A 10 7.80 -1.52 -10.25
C ASP A 10 7.67 -0.46 -9.14
N VAL A 11 8.55 -0.54 -8.16
CA VAL A 11 8.70 0.45 -7.09
C VAL A 11 10.07 1.12 -7.22
N PRO A 12 10.27 2.32 -6.66
CA PRO A 12 11.59 2.91 -6.62
C PRO A 12 12.59 1.92 -6.01
N GLU A 13 13.83 1.87 -6.54
CA GLU A 13 14.85 0.91 -6.11
C GLU A 13 15.09 0.99 -4.59
N SER A 14 15.10 2.20 -4.03
CA SER A 14 15.21 2.46 -2.59
C SER A 14 14.06 1.92 -1.73
N TRP A 15 12.96 1.46 -2.34
CA TRP A 15 11.83 0.84 -1.64
C TRP A 15 11.95 -0.69 -1.58
N ALA A 16 12.67 -1.29 -2.53
CA ALA A 16 12.85 -2.73 -2.62
C ALA A 16 13.72 -3.26 -1.46
N ASP A 17 14.64 -2.44 -0.97
CA ASP A 17 15.55 -2.75 0.14
C ASP A 17 14.91 -2.68 1.53
N LEU A 18 13.65 -2.23 1.64
CA LEU A 18 12.93 -2.27 2.90
C LEU A 18 12.52 -3.72 3.17
N ASP A 19 13.50 -4.52 3.57
CA ASP A 19 13.27 -5.78 4.22
C ASP A 19 12.46 -5.50 5.48
N LEU A 20 11.15 -5.67 5.34
CA LEU A 20 10.22 -5.55 6.44
C LEU A 20 10.45 -6.64 7.51
N SER A 21 11.44 -7.54 7.33
CA SER A 21 11.95 -8.47 8.34
C SER A 21 12.92 -7.82 9.36
N GLY A 22 13.35 -6.57 9.13
CA GLY A 22 13.60 -5.61 10.21
C GLY A 22 15.02 -5.06 10.38
N SER A 23 16.04 -5.54 9.67
CA SER A 23 17.43 -5.02 9.77
C SER A 23 17.56 -3.61 9.20
N VAL A 24 17.13 -3.38 7.94
CA VAL A 24 17.22 -2.08 7.25
C VAL A 24 16.38 -0.99 7.94
N LEU A 25 15.17 -1.36 8.40
CA LEU A 25 14.33 -0.47 9.21
C LEU A 25 14.98 -0.10 10.56
N ALA A 26 15.79 -0.98 11.15
CA ALA A 26 16.46 -0.70 12.42
C ALA A 26 17.61 0.29 12.26
N GLU A 27 18.41 0.15 11.19
CA GLU A 27 19.52 1.06 10.87
C GLU A 27 19.00 2.46 10.53
N THR A 28 18.00 2.55 9.65
CA THR A 28 17.39 3.82 9.28
C THR A 28 16.77 4.53 10.50
N ARG A 29 16.11 3.77 11.39
CA ARG A 29 15.60 4.30 12.66
C ARG A 29 16.72 4.86 13.53
N ALA A 30 17.83 4.15 13.65
CA ALA A 30 18.96 4.60 14.46
C ALA A 30 19.55 5.91 13.91
N ALA A 31 19.71 6.01 12.59
CA ALA A 31 20.15 7.23 11.92
C ALA A 31 19.17 8.40 12.14
N ALA A 32 17.87 8.17 11.98
CA ALA A 32 16.84 9.19 12.22
C ALA A 32 16.89 9.71 13.66
N LEU A 33 16.99 8.82 14.64
CA LEU A 33 17.07 9.21 16.06
C LEU A 33 18.36 9.96 16.41
N ALA A 34 19.46 9.69 15.70
CA ALA A 34 20.75 10.35 15.92
C ALA A 34 20.75 11.80 15.39
N LEU A 35 20.03 12.06 14.29
CA LEU A 35 19.93 13.39 13.67
C LEU A 35 18.89 14.31 14.35
N THR A 36 18.02 13.74 15.17
CA THR A 36 17.01 14.50 15.90
C THR A 36 17.51 14.84 17.31
N GLU A 37 17.30 16.08 17.77
CA GLU A 37 17.62 16.46 19.15
C GLU A 37 16.38 16.42 20.05
N SER A 38 15.24 16.87 19.53
CA SER A 38 13.97 16.98 20.25
C SER A 38 13.44 15.61 20.72
N PRO A 39 13.19 15.42 22.04
CA PRO A 39 12.58 14.20 22.56
C PRO A 39 11.21 13.89 21.95
N ARG A 40 10.44 14.93 21.61
CA ARG A 40 9.12 14.80 21.00
C ARG A 40 9.21 14.23 19.58
N GLU A 41 10.13 14.75 18.78
CA GLU A 41 10.37 14.26 17.41
C GLU A 41 10.97 12.85 17.42
N LYS A 42 11.86 12.53 18.38
CA LYS A 42 12.35 11.16 18.58
C LYS A 42 11.21 10.19 18.87
N ALA A 43 10.24 10.59 19.69
CA ALA A 43 9.04 9.79 19.94
C ALA A 43 8.23 9.57 18.66
N THR A 44 8.02 10.62 17.86
CA THR A 44 7.34 10.53 16.56
C THR A 44 8.05 9.58 15.59
N ILE A 45 9.37 9.68 15.47
CA ILE A 45 10.19 8.77 14.64
C ILE A 45 10.04 7.32 15.12
N ASN A 46 10.16 7.09 16.43
CA ASN A 46 9.98 5.76 17.01
C ASN A 46 8.61 5.17 16.69
N ASP A 47 7.56 5.99 16.77
CA ASP A 47 6.22 5.59 16.42
C ASP A 47 6.08 5.26 14.94
N MET A 48 6.60 6.08 14.03
CA MET A 48 6.55 5.82 12.59
C MET A 48 7.21 4.47 12.22
N PHE A 49 8.39 4.18 12.77
CA PHE A 49 9.07 2.90 12.51
C PHE A 49 8.35 1.69 13.13
N ARG A 50 7.74 1.85 14.31
CA ARG A 50 6.89 0.80 14.90
C ARG A 50 5.67 0.53 14.03
N GLN A 51 5.03 1.57 13.50
CA GLN A 51 3.86 1.46 12.62
C GLN A 51 4.20 0.74 11.32
N ALA A 52 5.31 1.10 10.67
CA ALA A 52 5.78 0.44 9.45
C ALA A 52 5.93 -1.08 9.64
N ARG A 53 6.47 -1.50 10.79
CA ARG A 53 6.61 -2.92 11.15
C ARG A 53 5.25 -3.62 11.32
N GLU A 54 4.29 -2.98 12.00
CA GLU A 54 2.96 -3.57 12.21
C GLU A 54 2.14 -3.67 10.91
N VAL A 55 2.15 -2.63 10.08
CA VAL A 55 1.51 -2.65 8.75
C VAL A 55 2.06 -3.80 7.92
N SER A 56 3.38 -3.97 7.90
CA SER A 56 3.99 -5.08 7.18
C SER A 56 3.62 -6.46 7.73
N ARG A 57 3.60 -6.62 9.04
CA ARG A 57 3.18 -7.88 9.67
C ARG A 57 1.72 -8.18 9.35
N ALA A 58 0.85 -7.18 9.40
CA ALA A 58 -0.56 -7.30 9.04
C ALA A 58 -0.72 -7.69 7.56
N ALA A 59 0.00 -7.04 6.66
CA ALA A 59 -0.01 -7.34 5.23
C ALA A 59 0.32 -8.81 4.95
N ARG A 60 1.39 -9.34 5.58
CA ARG A 60 1.75 -10.76 5.46
C ARG A 60 0.66 -11.69 6.01
N ARG A 61 0.09 -11.38 7.17
CA ARG A 61 -1.01 -12.19 7.75
C ARG A 61 -2.27 -12.19 6.87
N HIS A 62 -2.53 -11.10 6.16
CA HIS A 62 -3.68 -10.95 5.27
C HIS A 62 -3.40 -11.39 3.82
N GLY A 63 -2.27 -12.05 3.57
CA GLY A 63 -1.99 -12.64 2.25
C GLY A 63 -1.58 -11.63 1.18
N ALA A 64 -0.92 -10.53 1.56
CA ALA A 64 -0.29 -9.63 0.59
C ALA A 64 0.67 -10.44 -0.31
N LEU A 65 0.45 -10.35 -1.62
CA LEU A 65 1.27 -10.97 -2.65
C LEU A 65 2.57 -10.18 -2.89
N PHE A 66 2.55 -8.89 -2.55
CA PHE A 66 3.68 -7.97 -2.64
C PHE A 66 3.60 -6.95 -1.51
N ALA A 67 4.76 -6.56 -0.98
CA ALA A 67 4.90 -5.43 -0.07
C ALA A 67 6.28 -4.80 -0.21
N ALA A 68 6.32 -3.49 -0.42
CA ALA A 68 7.53 -2.67 -0.43
C ALA A 68 7.25 -1.34 0.25
N GLY A 69 8.29 -0.60 0.63
CA GLY A 69 8.11 0.72 1.23
C GLY A 69 9.42 1.41 1.46
N THR A 70 9.39 2.62 2.00
CA THR A 70 10.59 3.37 2.33
C THR A 70 10.42 4.08 3.66
N ALA A 71 11.53 4.25 4.36
CA ALA A 71 11.72 5.26 5.39
C ALA A 71 12.99 6.03 4.98
N THR A 72 12.83 7.25 4.49
CA THR A 72 13.98 8.07 4.04
C THR A 72 14.01 9.37 4.84
N ILE A 73 15.19 9.75 5.31
CA ILE A 73 15.41 11.00 6.03
C ILE A 73 15.82 12.06 5.01
N PHE A 74 15.06 13.14 4.93
CA PHE A 74 15.40 14.36 4.20
C PHE A 74 15.72 15.49 5.18
N GLU A 75 16.24 16.61 4.67
CA GLU A 75 16.52 17.80 5.50
C GLU A 75 15.26 18.28 6.26
N ASP A 76 14.10 18.17 5.62
CA ASP A 76 12.82 18.63 6.16
C ASP A 76 12.07 17.56 6.98
N GLY A 77 12.66 16.38 7.17
CA GLY A 77 12.12 15.33 8.04
C GLY A 77 12.06 13.92 7.43
N LEU A 78 11.36 13.03 8.12
CA LEU A 78 11.24 11.62 7.76
C LEU A 78 10.08 11.40 6.77
N PHE A 79 10.38 10.86 5.61
CA PHE A 79 9.39 10.39 4.64
C PHE A 79 9.16 8.89 4.79
N LEU A 80 7.94 8.50 5.16
CA LEU A 80 7.50 7.11 5.19
C LEU A 80 6.41 6.84 4.12
N ALA A 81 6.54 5.76 3.36
CA ALA A 81 5.50 5.32 2.43
C ALA A 81 5.61 3.81 2.16
N TYR A 82 4.51 3.18 1.72
CA TYR A 82 4.50 1.77 1.35
C TYR A 82 3.51 1.48 0.22
N ALA A 83 3.78 0.41 -0.51
CA ALA A 83 2.94 -0.16 -1.56
C ALA A 83 2.77 -1.67 -1.34
N MET A 84 1.54 -2.16 -1.47
CA MET A 84 1.18 -3.56 -1.24
C MET A 84 0.20 -4.03 -2.32
N VAL A 85 0.22 -5.32 -2.63
CA VAL A 85 -0.75 -5.94 -3.55
C VAL A 85 -1.49 -7.08 -2.85
N PHE A 86 -2.82 -7.06 -2.91
CA PHE A 86 -3.69 -8.08 -2.34
C PHE A 86 -4.56 -8.70 -3.43
N ALA A 87 -4.81 -10.02 -3.36
CA ALA A 87 -5.84 -10.66 -4.16
C ALA A 87 -7.17 -10.67 -3.43
N VAL A 88 -8.25 -10.27 -4.12
CA VAL A 88 -9.60 -10.22 -3.59
C VAL A 88 -10.58 -10.79 -4.60
N THR A 89 -11.47 -11.65 -4.13
CA THR A 89 -12.57 -12.22 -4.91
C THR A 89 -13.89 -11.59 -4.47
N ALA A 90 -14.69 -11.12 -5.44
CA ALA A 90 -16.04 -10.65 -5.23
C ALA A 90 -16.92 -11.80 -4.70
N PRO A 91 -17.74 -11.58 -3.67
CA PRO A 91 -18.74 -12.57 -3.26
C PRO A 91 -19.68 -12.92 -4.43
N PRO A 92 -20.06 -14.19 -4.61
CA PRO A 92 -20.97 -14.60 -5.69
C PRO A 92 -22.28 -13.79 -5.70
N GLY A 93 -22.68 -13.32 -6.88
CA GLY A 93 -23.91 -12.54 -7.05
C GLY A 93 -23.82 -11.09 -6.53
N ARG A 94 -22.65 -10.62 -6.12
CA ARG A 94 -22.38 -9.21 -5.84
C ARG A 94 -21.28 -8.70 -6.75
N GLU A 95 -21.52 -7.54 -7.35
CA GLU A 95 -20.41 -6.74 -7.87
C GLU A 95 -19.54 -6.27 -6.70
N LEU A 96 -18.22 -6.19 -6.91
CA LEU A 96 -17.32 -5.57 -5.96
C LEU A 96 -17.57 -4.06 -5.98
N THR A 97 -18.62 -3.66 -5.25
CA THR A 97 -18.94 -2.26 -5.05
C THR A 97 -17.87 -1.64 -4.15
N LEU A 98 -17.64 -0.34 -4.35
CA LEU A 98 -16.65 0.43 -3.61
C LEU A 98 -16.78 0.32 -2.08
N PRO A 99 -17.99 0.22 -1.49
CA PRO A 99 -18.15 -0.08 -0.05
C PRO A 99 -17.64 -1.46 0.39
N VAL A 100 -17.72 -2.48 -0.48
CA VAL A 100 -17.24 -3.84 -0.18
C VAL A 100 -15.70 -3.87 -0.22
N LEU A 101 -15.09 -3.24 -1.22
CA LEU A 101 -13.64 -3.06 -1.30
C LEU A 101 -13.12 -2.29 -0.09
N ALA A 102 -13.76 -1.17 0.24
CA ALA A 102 -13.47 -0.34 1.41
C ALA A 102 -13.50 -1.11 2.74
N ALA A 103 -14.48 -1.99 2.93
CA ALA A 103 -14.60 -2.80 4.14
C ALA A 103 -13.54 -3.90 4.22
N GLN A 104 -13.09 -4.45 3.09
CA GLN A 104 -12.11 -5.53 3.03
C GLN A 104 -10.65 -5.04 3.07
N LEU A 105 -10.38 -3.83 2.55
CA LEU A 105 -9.05 -3.20 2.51
C LEU A 105 -8.68 -2.45 3.79
N SER A 106 -9.61 -2.33 4.72
CA SER A 106 -9.39 -1.70 6.01
C SER A 106 -8.38 -2.53 6.83
N PRO A 107 -7.19 -2.00 7.18
CA PRO A 107 -6.23 -2.72 8.00
C PRO A 107 -6.88 -3.07 9.36
N GLY A 108 -6.99 -4.35 9.68
CA GLY A 108 -7.59 -4.81 10.93
C GLY A 108 -9.01 -5.35 10.80
N GLY A 109 -9.25 -6.26 9.85
CA GLY A 109 -10.49 -7.04 9.74
C GLY A 109 -10.83 -7.78 11.04
N THR A 110 -11.51 -7.06 11.94
CA THR A 110 -12.20 -7.40 13.21
C THR A 110 -12.16 -6.25 14.25
N GLY A 111 -11.47 -5.13 14.00
CA GLY A 111 -11.59 -3.94 14.85
C GLY A 111 -10.74 -2.75 14.41
N GLY A 112 -11.41 -1.64 14.08
CA GLY A 112 -10.85 -0.30 14.31
C GLY A 112 -10.17 0.44 13.15
N SER A 113 -10.52 0.21 11.88
CA SER A 113 -10.26 1.22 10.84
C SER A 113 -11.56 1.92 10.47
N LYS A 114 -11.63 3.24 10.70
CA LYS A 114 -12.71 4.09 10.22
C LYS A 114 -12.28 4.65 8.87
N ALA A 115 -13.03 4.30 7.83
CA ALA A 115 -12.98 4.99 6.56
C ALA A 115 -13.14 6.50 6.79
N GLY A 116 -12.16 7.32 6.40
CA GLY A 116 -12.26 8.77 6.48
C GLY A 116 -13.40 9.30 5.62
N ALA A 117 -14.03 10.39 6.05
CA ALA A 117 -15.13 11.04 5.34
C ALA A 117 -14.71 11.70 4.01
N ASP A 118 -13.42 11.68 3.67
CA ASP A 118 -12.79 12.38 2.54
C ASP A 118 -12.45 11.46 1.35
N ARG A 119 -13.02 10.25 1.31
CA ARG A 119 -12.76 9.31 0.21
C ARG A 119 -13.30 9.82 -1.12
N THR A 120 -12.41 9.86 -2.10
CA THR A 120 -12.72 10.20 -3.49
C THR A 120 -12.52 8.98 -4.35
N VAL A 121 -13.52 8.67 -5.18
CA VAL A 121 -13.44 7.60 -6.17
C VAL A 121 -13.33 8.21 -7.56
N SER A 122 -12.39 7.71 -8.33
CA SER A 122 -12.12 8.15 -9.69
C SER A 122 -11.88 6.94 -10.60
N ALA A 123 -12.04 7.15 -11.91
CA ALA A 123 -11.59 6.21 -12.92
C ALA A 123 -10.29 6.74 -13.52
N VAL A 124 -9.27 5.89 -13.62
CA VAL A 124 -7.97 6.21 -14.21
C VAL A 124 -7.60 5.16 -15.25
N THR A 125 -6.74 5.50 -16.21
CA THR A 125 -6.28 4.55 -17.22
C THR A 125 -4.83 4.18 -16.93
N LEU A 126 -4.56 2.91 -16.60
CA LEU A 126 -3.19 2.44 -16.46
C LEU A 126 -2.66 1.95 -17.83
N PRO A 127 -1.41 2.24 -18.20
CA PRO A 127 -0.85 1.91 -19.52
C PRO A 127 -1.00 0.45 -19.94
N ASN A 128 -0.82 -0.51 -19.03
CA ASN A 128 -0.80 -1.95 -19.35
C ASN A 128 -2.09 -2.70 -18.97
N ILE A 129 -3.07 -2.01 -18.39
CA ILE A 129 -4.31 -2.62 -17.88
C ILE A 129 -5.56 -2.03 -18.54
N GLY A 130 -5.57 -0.71 -18.80
CA GLY A 130 -6.76 0.01 -19.24
C GLY A 130 -7.45 0.75 -18.08
N GLN A 131 -8.75 0.99 -18.21
CA GLN A 131 -9.52 1.76 -17.24
C GLN A 131 -9.74 0.95 -15.95
N VAL A 132 -9.38 1.55 -14.81
CA VAL A 132 -9.51 0.96 -13.47
C VAL A 132 -10.13 1.94 -12.50
N ALA A 133 -10.73 1.41 -11.42
CA ALA A 133 -11.19 2.23 -10.31
C ALA A 133 -10.01 2.58 -9.39
N ARG A 134 -9.95 3.84 -8.98
CA ARG A 134 -9.00 4.34 -7.98
C ARG A 134 -9.74 5.05 -6.86
N ILE A 135 -9.35 4.73 -5.64
CA ILE A 135 -9.90 5.29 -4.41
C ILE A 135 -8.77 6.00 -3.69
N THR A 136 -8.89 7.29 -3.46
CA THR A 136 -7.98 8.06 -2.61
C THR A 136 -8.72 8.56 -1.38
N GLY A 137 -8.00 8.80 -0.30
CA GLY A 137 -8.54 9.48 0.86
C GLY A 137 -7.63 9.33 2.05
N THR A 138 -8.16 9.66 3.22
CA THR A 138 -7.47 9.47 4.47
C THR A 138 -8.08 8.28 5.22
N GLU A 139 -7.25 7.42 5.79
CA GLU A 139 -7.68 6.33 6.67
C GLU A 139 -7.07 6.48 8.04
N GLU A 140 -7.88 6.24 9.07
CA GLU A 140 -7.44 6.10 10.45
C GLU A 140 -7.22 4.62 10.73
N ALA A 141 -5.96 4.23 10.90
CA ALA A 141 -5.61 2.90 11.37
C ALA A 141 -5.37 2.95 12.87
N GLN A 142 -6.11 2.14 13.64
CA GLN A 142 -5.79 1.88 15.03
C GLN A 142 -4.66 0.86 15.11
N ILE A 143 -3.46 1.31 15.48
CA ILE A 143 -2.23 0.49 15.42
C ILE A 143 -1.83 0.00 16.83
N ALA A 144 -2.32 0.66 17.88
CA ALA A 144 -2.29 0.18 19.25
C ALA A 144 -3.56 0.63 19.99
N ALA A 145 -3.77 0.13 21.22
CA ALA A 145 -4.97 0.41 22.01
C ALA A 145 -5.29 1.92 22.14
N ASP A 146 -4.26 2.77 22.14
CA ASP A 146 -4.33 4.22 22.35
C ASP A 146 -3.79 5.05 21.18
N ILE A 147 -3.32 4.43 20.10
CA ILE A 147 -2.64 5.13 19.00
C ILE A 147 -3.39 4.90 17.69
N THR A 148 -4.04 5.97 17.23
CA THR A 148 -4.67 6.07 15.92
C THR A 148 -3.79 6.90 15.01
N VAL A 149 -3.45 6.34 13.86
CA VAL A 149 -2.61 7.01 12.87
C VAL A 149 -3.46 7.30 11.65
N ARG A 150 -3.36 8.56 11.22
CA ARG A 150 -4.08 9.05 10.07
C ARG A 150 -3.14 9.09 8.86
N MET A 151 -3.52 8.41 7.79
CA MET A 151 -2.65 8.16 6.63
C MET A 151 -3.37 8.48 5.35
N LEU A 152 -2.66 9.06 4.38
CA LEU A 152 -3.11 9.09 3.00
C LEU A 152 -3.12 7.68 2.46
N THR A 153 -4.20 7.28 1.79
CA THR A 153 -4.32 6.00 1.12
C THR A 153 -4.73 6.19 -0.34
N MET A 154 -4.18 5.33 -1.20
CA MET A 154 -4.59 5.17 -2.59
C MET A 154 -4.73 3.69 -2.89
N HIS A 155 -5.93 3.26 -3.26
CA HIS A 155 -6.23 1.89 -3.68
C HIS A 155 -6.56 1.89 -5.17
N THR A 156 -5.82 1.10 -5.95
CA THR A 156 -6.07 0.90 -7.38
C THR A 156 -6.55 -0.53 -7.61
N VAL A 157 -7.76 -0.67 -8.15
CA VAL A 157 -8.46 -1.97 -8.29
C VAL A 157 -8.26 -2.49 -9.70
N VAL A 158 -7.44 -3.54 -9.82
CA VAL A 158 -7.02 -4.13 -11.09
C VAL A 158 -7.79 -5.43 -11.32
N PRO A 159 -8.67 -5.53 -12.34
CA PRO A 159 -9.34 -6.78 -12.65
C PRO A 159 -8.34 -7.82 -13.17
N ILE A 160 -8.49 -9.09 -12.77
CA ILE A 160 -7.65 -10.18 -13.30
C ILE A 160 -8.20 -10.61 -14.67
N PRO A 161 -7.40 -10.53 -15.75
CA PRO A 161 -7.79 -10.99 -17.08
C PRO A 161 -8.37 -12.41 -17.07
N GLY A 162 -9.53 -12.58 -17.71
CA GLY A 162 -10.17 -13.90 -17.83
C GLY A 162 -10.93 -14.37 -16.59
N SER A 163 -10.95 -13.61 -15.48
CA SER A 163 -11.82 -13.85 -14.34
C SER A 163 -12.95 -12.82 -14.26
N THR A 164 -14.15 -13.29 -13.92
CA THR A 164 -15.28 -12.44 -13.55
C THR A 164 -15.43 -12.46 -12.04
N GLY A 165 -14.79 -11.51 -11.36
CA GLY A 165 -14.92 -11.36 -9.91
C GLY A 165 -13.60 -11.40 -9.14
N ASP A 166 -12.48 -11.75 -9.76
CA ASP A 166 -11.18 -11.67 -9.11
C ASP A 166 -10.43 -10.38 -9.47
N TYR A 167 -9.83 -9.77 -8.45
CA TYR A 167 -9.15 -8.50 -8.55
C TYR A 167 -7.83 -8.55 -7.78
N LEU A 168 -6.86 -7.79 -8.26
CA LEU A 168 -5.70 -7.38 -7.49
C LEU A 168 -5.92 -5.94 -7.03
N ILE A 169 -5.58 -5.65 -5.79
CA ILE A 169 -5.69 -4.30 -5.25
C ILE A 169 -4.31 -3.83 -4.87
N VAL A 170 -3.85 -2.78 -5.57
CA VAL A 170 -2.62 -2.07 -5.26
C VAL A 170 -2.94 -1.00 -4.24
N THR A 171 -2.51 -1.19 -3.00
CA THR A 171 -2.69 -0.26 -1.89
C THR A 171 -1.39 0.47 -1.63
N CYS A 172 -1.40 1.78 -1.80
CA CYS A 172 -0.31 2.67 -1.39
C CYS A 172 -0.77 3.53 -0.21
N ALA A 173 0.11 3.77 0.77
CA ALA A 173 -0.22 4.67 1.85
C ALA A 173 1.00 5.30 2.54
N SER A 174 0.74 6.45 3.19
CA SER A 174 1.77 7.28 3.83
C SER A 174 1.17 8.15 4.94
N PRO A 175 1.84 8.32 6.10
CA PRO A 175 1.42 9.26 7.13
C PRO A 175 1.78 10.73 6.83
N ASN A 176 2.43 11.03 5.69
CA ASN A 176 2.89 12.38 5.35
C ASN A 176 1.76 13.28 4.83
N LEU A 177 0.72 13.52 5.67
CA LEU A 177 -0.48 14.27 5.29
C LEU A 177 -0.21 15.65 4.66
N PRO A 178 0.77 16.47 5.12
CA PRO A 178 1.05 17.77 4.51
C PRO A 178 1.55 17.70 3.06
N LEU A 179 2.06 16.54 2.62
CA LEU A 179 2.65 16.32 1.29
C LEU A 179 1.67 15.58 0.35
N ALA A 180 0.36 15.74 0.55
CA ALA A 180 -0.64 14.89 -0.09
C ALA A 180 -0.57 14.86 -1.62
N ALA A 181 -0.35 16.01 -2.26
CA ALA A 181 -0.25 16.09 -3.72
C ALA A 181 0.93 15.25 -4.24
N ASP A 182 2.13 15.49 -3.73
CA ASP A 182 3.36 14.80 -4.15
C ASP A 182 3.30 13.30 -3.84
N VAL A 183 2.74 12.94 -2.69
CA VAL A 183 2.54 11.54 -2.27
C VAL A 183 1.58 10.83 -3.22
N TYR A 184 0.47 11.45 -3.61
CA TYR A 184 -0.47 10.84 -4.54
C TYR A 184 0.09 10.75 -5.96
N GLU A 185 0.89 11.72 -6.40
CA GLU A 185 1.62 11.63 -7.67
C GLU A 185 2.61 10.45 -7.67
N LEU A 186 3.35 10.27 -6.58
CA LEU A 186 4.22 9.11 -6.40
C LEU A 186 3.44 7.78 -6.42
N PHE A 187 2.29 7.71 -5.76
CA PHE A 187 1.46 6.51 -5.75
C PHE A 187 0.84 6.22 -7.12
N ASP A 188 0.49 7.26 -7.88
CA ASP A 188 0.06 7.11 -9.26
C ASP A 188 1.19 6.56 -10.13
N ALA A 189 2.39 7.12 -10.04
CA ALA A 189 3.56 6.65 -10.77
C ALA A 189 3.87 5.17 -10.46
N ILE A 190 3.84 4.78 -9.18
CA ILE A 190 4.06 3.38 -8.77
C ILE A 190 2.95 2.48 -9.33
N SER A 191 1.67 2.78 -9.04
CA SER A 191 0.56 1.93 -9.48
C SER A 191 0.38 1.90 -10.99
N GLY A 192 0.82 2.93 -11.71
CA GLY A 192 0.87 3.01 -13.16
C GLY A 192 1.83 2.03 -13.82
N THR A 193 2.83 1.51 -13.09
CA THR A 193 3.78 0.50 -13.61
C THR A 193 3.17 -0.91 -13.65
N PHE A 194 2.04 -1.11 -12.99
CA PHE A 194 1.43 -2.42 -12.81
C PHE A 194 1.13 -3.08 -14.16
N ARG A 195 1.55 -4.33 -14.32
CA ARG A 195 1.29 -5.14 -15.52
C ARG A 195 1.19 -6.62 -15.18
N PHE A 196 0.36 -7.34 -15.94
CA PHE A 196 0.37 -8.80 -15.92
C PHE A 196 1.48 -9.34 -16.82
N LEU A 197 2.08 -10.45 -16.40
CA LEU A 197 2.96 -11.23 -17.27
C LEU A 197 2.15 -12.37 -17.92
N PRO A 198 2.46 -12.74 -19.17
CA PRO A 198 1.93 -13.96 -19.75
C PRO A 198 2.33 -15.18 -18.90
N ALA A 199 1.42 -16.14 -18.73
CA ALA A 199 1.81 -17.45 -18.20
C ALA A 199 2.95 -18.03 -19.04
N GLU A 200 3.93 -18.62 -18.37
CA GLU A 200 5.05 -19.26 -19.05
C GLU A 200 4.51 -20.43 -19.88
N GLN A 201 4.70 -20.37 -21.20
CA GLN A 201 4.39 -21.52 -22.04
C GLN A 201 5.45 -22.58 -21.73
N PRO A 202 5.08 -23.78 -21.23
CA PRO A 202 6.08 -24.79 -20.90
C PRO A 202 6.92 -25.09 -22.14
N ALA A 203 8.24 -24.95 -22.00
CA ALA A 203 9.18 -25.24 -23.07
C ALA A 203 9.11 -26.74 -23.39
N GLY A 204 8.43 -27.09 -24.48
CA GLY A 204 8.39 -28.44 -25.02
C GLY A 204 6.99 -29.03 -25.09
N ALA A 205 6.37 -28.92 -26.27
CA ALA A 205 5.43 -29.88 -26.80
C ALA A 205 6.04 -30.47 -28.08
#